data_AF-A0A3M7MEC3-F1
#
_entry.id   AF-A0A3M7MEC3-F1
#
_cell.length_a   1.000
_cell.length_b   1.000
_cell.length_c   1.000
_cell.angle_alpha   90.00
_cell.angle_beta   90.00
_cell.angle_gamma   90.00
#
_symmetry.space_group_name_H-M   'P 1'
#
loop_
_entity.id
_entity.type
_entity.pdbx_description
1 polymer ?
#
loop_
_entity_poly.entity_id
_entity_poly.type
_entity_poly.pdbx_seq_one_letter_code
_entity_poly.pdbx_strand_id
1 'polypeptide(L)'
;MGFTIQATNGGLLDFECSASSARGLQDNEWHTCGPNSGISFAWEGEGNGLVVRLVGKYSNARSGTATIPTVCRAGGSSPNDLVCEGVADAYVTLVKVPYGG
;
A
#
# COMPACT_ATOMS: atom_id res chain seq x y z
N MET A 1 -0.84 2.06 -8.99
CA MET A 1 0.05 1.37 -8.04
C MET A 1 -0.57 0.03 -7.69
N GLY A 2 0.24 -1.02 -7.60
CA GLY A 2 -0.21 -2.32 -7.14
C GLY A 2 0.91 -3.08 -6.43
N PHE A 3 0.54 -3.92 -5.47
CA PHE A 3 1.45 -4.76 -4.69
C PHE A 3 0.69 -5.94 -4.08
N THR A 4 1.42 -6.98 -3.69
CA THR A 4 0.87 -8.13 -2.97
C THR A 4 1.23 -8.04 -1.49
N ILE A 5 0.31 -8.41 -0.60
CA ILE A 5 0.58 -8.58 0.83
C ILE A 5 0.42 -10.05 1.19
N GLN A 6 1.44 -10.58 1.87
CA GLN A 6 1.45 -11.96 2.37
C GLN A 6 1.70 -12.01 3.88
N ALA A 7 1.01 -12.94 4.54
CA ALA A 7 1.23 -13.27 5.93
C ALA A 7 2.56 -14.02 6.14
N THR A 8 3.35 -13.59 7.12
CA THR A 8 4.63 -14.24 7.48
C THR A 8 4.48 -15.35 8.52
N ASN A 9 3.27 -15.58 9.04
CA ASN A 9 2.98 -16.57 10.08
C ASN A 9 2.44 -17.90 9.54
N GLY A 10 2.56 -18.16 8.24
CA GLY A 10 1.98 -19.34 7.58
C GLY A 10 0.45 -19.31 7.48
N GLY A 11 -0.19 -18.16 7.75
CA GLY A 11 -1.61 -17.95 7.53
C GLY A 11 -1.98 -17.84 6.05
N LEU A 12 -3.28 -17.90 5.74
CA LEU A 12 -3.82 -17.87 4.37
C LEU A 12 -3.94 -16.47 3.76
N LEU A 13 -3.43 -15.44 4.45
CA LEU A 13 -3.57 -14.06 4.01
C LEU A 13 -2.55 -13.82 2.88
N ASP A 14 -3.06 -13.82 1.65
CA ASP A 14 -2.37 -13.48 0.42
C ASP A 14 -3.35 -12.71 -0.47
N PHE A 15 -3.11 -11.42 -0.67
CA PHE A 15 -4.02 -10.58 -1.44
C PHE A 15 -3.28 -9.50 -2.22
N GLU A 16 -3.84 -9.17 -3.37
CA GLU A 16 -3.38 -8.08 -4.22
C GLU A 16 -4.10 -6.78 -3.83
N CYS A 17 -3.32 -5.73 -3.59
CA CYS A 17 -3.81 -4.36 -3.45
C CYS A 17 -3.46 -3.61 -4.72
N SER A 18 -4.44 -2.98 -5.35
CA SER A 18 -4.18 -2.06 -6.44
C SER A 18 -5.12 -0.86 -6.41
N ALA A 19 -4.59 0.29 -6.83
CA ALA A 19 -5.35 1.49 -7.08
C ALA A 19 -4.82 2.18 -8.34
N SER A 20 -5.74 2.69 -9.14
CA SER A 20 -5.46 3.43 -10.36
C SER A 20 -6.36 4.67 -10.44
N SER A 21 -5.79 5.79 -10.89
CA SER A 21 -6.50 7.06 -11.07
C SER A 21 -6.01 7.71 -12.37
N ALA A 22 -6.90 8.40 -13.08
CA ALA A 22 -6.57 9.14 -14.29
C ALA A 22 -5.61 10.33 -14.05
N ARG A 23 -5.48 10.79 -12.81
CA ARG A 23 -4.59 11.89 -12.40
C ARG A 23 -3.36 11.41 -11.62
N GLY A 24 -3.15 10.10 -11.53
CA GLY A 24 -2.23 9.51 -10.57
C GLY A 24 -2.85 9.41 -9.17
N LEU A 25 -2.29 8.54 -8.32
CA LEU A 25 -2.69 8.46 -6.93
C LEU A 25 -2.19 9.71 -6.20
N GLN A 26 -3.03 10.29 -5.35
CA GLN A 26 -2.60 11.41 -4.51
C GLN A 26 -1.87 10.86 -3.28
N ASP A 27 -0.83 11.57 -2.87
CA ASP A 27 -0.10 11.20 -1.67
C ASP A 27 -1.01 11.25 -0.44
N ASN A 28 -0.84 10.28 0.44
CA ASN A 28 -1.58 10.08 1.69
C ASN A 28 -3.09 9.88 1.52
N GLU A 29 -3.57 9.60 0.30
CA GLU A 29 -4.95 9.23 0.04
C GLU A 29 -5.20 7.74 0.36
N TRP A 30 -6.31 7.45 1.05
CA TRP A 30 -6.69 6.08 1.39
C TRP A 30 -7.39 5.37 0.23
N HIS A 31 -6.86 4.23 -0.16
CA HIS A 31 -7.43 3.33 -1.15
C HIS A 31 -7.73 1.97 -0.53
N THR A 32 -8.91 1.41 -0.80
CA THR A 32 -9.27 0.06 -0.33
C THR A 32 -8.71 -0.98 -1.29
N CYS A 33 -8.06 -2.03 -0.79
CA CYS A 33 -7.43 -3.06 -1.62
C CYS A 33 -8.40 -3.95 -2.40
N GLY A 34 -9.71 -3.85 -2.15
CA GLY A 34 -10.73 -4.58 -2.89
C GLY A 34 -12.14 -4.37 -2.34
N PRO A 35 -13.19 -4.79 -3.07
CA PRO A 35 -14.57 -4.70 -2.61
C PRO A 35 -14.73 -5.51 -1.30
N ASN A 36 -15.20 -4.86 -0.23
CA ASN A 36 -15.37 -5.45 1.09
C ASN A 36 -14.08 -5.91 1.79
N SER A 37 -12.90 -5.46 1.31
CA SER A 37 -11.66 -5.67 2.05
C SER A 37 -11.64 -4.77 3.29
N GLY A 38 -11.36 -5.35 4.46
CA GLY A 38 -11.04 -4.60 5.67
C GLY A 38 -9.63 -4.00 5.61
N ILE A 39 -9.04 -3.87 4.43
CA ILE A 39 -7.64 -3.48 4.22
C ILE A 39 -7.62 -2.28 3.29
N SER A 40 -6.99 -1.23 3.76
CA SER A 40 -6.75 0.00 3.01
C SER A 40 -5.28 0.34 3.04
N PHE A 41 -4.82 1.08 2.04
CA PHE A 41 -3.47 1.59 2.00
C PHE A 41 -3.43 3.05 1.59
N ALA A 42 -2.33 3.73 1.93
CA ALA A 42 -1.99 5.05 1.43
C ALA A 42 -0.52 5.03 1.00
N TRP A 43 -0.19 5.84 0.00
CA TRP A 43 1.16 5.98 -0.54
C TRP A 43 1.70 7.37 -0.29
N GLU A 44 2.97 7.48 0.03
CA GLU A 44 3.71 8.73 0.20
C GLU A 44 4.89 8.70 -0.79
N GLY A 45 4.86 9.58 -1.79
CA GLY A 45 5.70 9.47 -2.97
C GLY A 45 7.13 9.93 -2.78
N GLU A 46 7.39 10.88 -1.87
CA GLU A 46 8.73 11.43 -1.64
C GLU A 46 9.65 10.41 -0.95
N GLY A 47 9.12 9.69 0.04
CA GLY A 47 9.83 8.67 0.81
C GLY A 47 9.60 7.23 0.35
N ASN A 48 8.86 7.02 -0.75
CA ASN A 48 8.36 5.69 -1.15
C ASN A 48 7.66 4.95 0.01
N GLY A 49 6.89 5.70 0.80
CA GLY A 49 6.23 5.23 2.01
C GLY A 49 4.92 4.52 1.69
N LEU A 50 4.78 3.27 2.14
CA LEU A 50 3.51 2.56 2.18
C LEU A 50 2.96 2.59 3.59
N VAL A 51 1.72 3.03 3.74
CA VAL A 51 0.92 2.87 4.97
C VAL A 51 -0.16 1.84 4.70
N VAL A 52 -0.25 0.79 5.52
CA VAL A 52 -1.31 -0.22 5.43
C VAL A 52 -2.14 -0.19 6.70
N ARG A 53 -3.46 -0.13 6.53
CA ARG A 53 -4.44 -0.16 7.62
C ARG A 53 -5.34 -1.39 7.48
N LEU A 54 -5.40 -2.19 8.54
CA LEU A 54 -6.44 -3.19 8.74
C LEU A 54 -7.57 -2.58 9.58
N VAL A 55 -8.71 -2.31 8.95
CA VAL A 55 -9.94 -1.90 9.63
C VAL A 55 -10.73 -3.16 9.99
N GLY A 56 -10.55 -3.64 11.22
CA GLY A 56 -11.45 -4.65 11.80
C GLY A 56 -12.78 -4.04 12.24
N LYS A 57 -13.83 -4.86 12.42
CA LYS A 57 -15.06 -4.43 13.13
C LYS A 57 -14.69 -3.90 14.53
N TYR A 58 -15.07 -2.66 14.79
CA TYR A 58 -15.13 -1.93 16.08
C TYR A 58 -14.02 -2.27 17.12
N SER A 59 -12.90 -1.53 17.08
CA SER A 59 -11.81 -1.40 18.10
C SER A 59 -10.47 -2.10 17.85
N ASN A 60 -10.33 -2.90 16.79
CA ASN A 60 -9.10 -3.62 16.49
C ASN A 60 -8.37 -3.11 15.25
N ALA A 61 -8.52 -1.83 14.93
CA ALA A 61 -7.79 -1.22 13.83
C ALA A 61 -6.29 -1.38 14.07
N ARG A 62 -5.58 -1.87 13.05
CA ARG A 62 -4.12 -1.94 13.06
C ARG A 62 -3.57 -1.17 11.88
N SER A 63 -2.41 -0.56 12.07
CA SER A 63 -1.69 0.11 10.99
C SER A 63 -0.22 -0.25 11.05
N GLY A 64 0.45 -0.17 9.92
CA GLY A 64 1.90 -0.31 9.84
C GLY A 64 2.41 0.46 8.63
N THR A 65 3.69 0.79 8.68
CA THR A 65 4.37 1.48 7.58
C THR A 65 5.58 0.69 7.13
N ALA A 66 5.94 0.85 5.86
CA ALA A 66 7.16 0.33 5.28
C ALA A 66 7.62 1.27 4.16
N THR A 67 8.93 1.36 3.95
CA THR A 67 9.49 1.97 2.75
C THR A 67 9.61 0.91 1.67
N ILE A 68 9.06 1.15 0.50
CA ILE A 68 9.11 0.21 -0.63
C ILE A 68 10.27 0.62 -1.54
N PRO A 69 11.33 -0.19 -1.68
CA PRO A 69 12.43 0.14 -2.57
C PRO A 69 11.96 0.00 -4.02
N THR A 70 11.93 1.12 -4.74
CA THR A 70 11.47 1.20 -6.13
C THR A 70 12.58 1.73 -7.04
N VAL A 71 12.57 1.27 -8.29
CA VAL A 71 13.36 1.86 -9.37
C VAL A 71 12.42 2.29 -10.48
N CYS A 72 12.59 3.50 -10.99
CA CYS A 72 11.78 4.06 -12.05
C CYS A 72 12.55 4.12 -13.36
N ARG A 73 11.87 3.83 -14.46
CA ARG A 73 12.39 3.95 -15.83
C ARG A 73 11.36 4.64 -16.71
N ALA A 74 11.80 5.12 -17.88
CA ALA A 74 10.91 5.74 -18.85
C ALA A 74 9.80 4.76 -19.29
N GLY A 75 8.55 5.20 -19.21
CA GLY A 75 7.36 4.44 -19.61
C GLY A 75 7.04 4.50 -21.11
N GLY A 76 7.52 5.55 -21.79
CA GLY A 76 7.44 5.68 -23.25
C GLY A 76 6.19 6.37 -23.79
N SER A 77 5.21 6.73 -22.94
CA SER A 77 3.99 7.43 -23.38
C SER A 77 4.17 8.95 -23.48
N SER A 78 5.16 9.51 -22.78
CA SER A 78 5.54 10.94 -22.84
C SER A 78 6.97 11.15 -22.28
N PRO A 79 7.61 12.33 -22.48
CA PRO A 79 8.94 12.62 -21.92
C PRO A 79 9.03 12.53 -20.39
N ASN A 80 7.92 12.69 -19.67
CA ASN A 80 7.85 12.62 -18.21
C ASN A 80 7.15 11.35 -17.72
N ASP A 81 6.85 10.40 -18.61
CA ASP A 81 6.20 9.15 -18.25
C ASP A 81 7.20 8.21 -17.57
N LEU A 82 6.92 7.82 -16.34
CA LEU A 82 7.73 6.92 -15.54
C LEU A 82 6.92 5.71 -15.10
N VAL A 83 7.53 4.54 -15.25
CA VAL A 83 7.04 3.28 -14.69
C VAL A 83 8.03 2.85 -13.62
N CYS A 84 7.53 2.63 -12.40
CA CYS A 84 8.33 2.23 -11.26
C CYS A 84 7.99 0.79 -10.87
N GLU A 85 9.03 0.01 -10.59
CA GLU A 85 8.93 -1.39 -10.19
C GLU A 85 9.62 -1.59 -8.84
N GLY A 86 9.05 -2.43 -7.98
CA GLY A 86 9.65 -2.80 -6.69
C GLY A 86 10.85 -3.72 -6.92
N VAL A 87 11.98 -3.45 -6.26
CA VAL A 87 13.23 -4.22 -6.44
C VAL A 87 13.56 -5.17 -5.29
N ALA A 88 12.85 -5.04 -4.17
CA ALA A 88 12.94 -5.94 -3.03
C ALA A 88 11.65 -5.94 -2.21
N ASP A 89 11.44 -7.01 -1.46
CA ASP A 89 10.33 -7.11 -0.52
C ASP A 89 10.51 -6.15 0.66
N ALA A 90 9.40 -5.68 1.21
CA ALA A 90 9.36 -4.90 2.43
C ALA A 90 8.48 -5.61 3.47
N TYR A 91 8.90 -5.53 4.73
CA TYR A 91 8.16 -6.11 5.85
C TYR A 91 7.46 -5.01 6.63
N VAL A 92 6.17 -5.19 6.87
CA VAL A 92 5.36 -4.28 7.67
C VAL A 92 4.95 -4.97 8.97
N THR A 93 5.11 -4.27 10.09
CA THR A 93 4.59 -4.72 11.39
C THR A 93 3.32 -3.94 11.72
N LEU A 94 2.22 -4.67 11.91
CA LEU A 94 0.91 -4.08 12.18
C LEU A 94 0.69 -3.88 13.68
N VAL A 95 0.70 -2.61 14.10
CA VAL A 95 0.46 -2.20 15.49
C VAL A 95 -0.97 -1.72 15.67
N LYS A 96 -1.54 -1.92 16.87
CA LYS A 96 -2.90 -1.46 17.19
C LYS A 96 -2.94 0.07 17.20
N VAL A 97 -3.90 0.65 16.51
CA VAL A 97 -4.15 2.10 16.50
C VAL A 97 -5.05 2.44 17.69
N PRO A 98 -4.79 3.54 18.42
CA PRO A 98 -5.69 4.03 19.46
C PRO A 98 -7.11 4.29 18.91
N TYR A 99 -8.11 4.11 19.76
CA TYR A 99 -9.51 4.36 19.38
C TYR A 99 -9.70 5.87 19.13
N GLY A 100 -10.06 6.26 17.89
CA GLY A 100 -10.29 7.66 17.51
C GLY A 100 -9.35 8.26 16.45
N GLY A 101 -8.50 7.45 15.79
CA GLY A 101 -7.65 7.86 14.65
C GLY A 101 -8.22 7.57 13.27
#